data_AF-A0A164HUV0-F1
#
_entry.id   AF-A0A164HUV0-F1
#
_cell.length_a   1.000
_cell.length_b   1.000
_cell.length_c   1.000
_cell.angle_alpha   90.00
_cell.angle_beta   90.00
_cell.angle_gamma   90.00
#
_symmetry.space_group_name_H-M   'P 1'
#
loop_
_entity.id
_entity.type
_entity.pdbx_description
1 polymer ?
#
loop_
_entity_poly.entity_id
_entity_poly.type
_entity_poly.pdbx_seq_one_letter_code
_entity_poly.pdbx_strand_id
1 'polypeptide(L)'
;QTAGNADTHLVLRGGHQGPNHDAASVAVARAGLEKLGIAPRIMVDCSHANSGKDPLRQPAVLADVIDQRLAGQDALRGVMIESHLFDGAQSLSCDLRYGVSIT
;
A
#
# COMPACT_ATOMS: atom_id res chain seq x y z
N GLN A 1 -8.75 30.75 4.89
CA GLN A 1 -8.10 29.89 5.91
C GLN A 1 -8.95 28.65 6.06
N THR A 2 -8.35 27.46 6.05
CA THR A 2 -9.06 26.20 6.34
C THR A 2 -8.79 25.76 7.78
N ALA A 3 -9.58 24.83 8.31
CA ALA A 3 -9.37 24.27 9.64
C ALA A 3 -8.25 23.20 9.70
N GLY A 4 -7.76 22.75 8.54
CA GLY A 4 -6.93 21.56 8.43
C GLY A 4 -7.73 20.26 8.58
N ASN A 5 -7.11 19.13 8.24
CA ASN A 5 -7.69 17.80 8.39
C ASN A 5 -6.77 16.96 9.29
N ALA A 6 -7.28 16.52 10.44
CA ALA A 6 -6.54 15.70 11.41
C ALA A 6 -6.51 14.20 11.05
N ASP A 7 -7.36 13.77 10.12
CA ASP A 7 -7.57 12.37 9.73
C ASP A 7 -6.66 11.95 8.56
N THR A 8 -5.40 12.36 8.62
CA THR A 8 -4.37 11.98 7.66
C THR A 8 -3.63 10.72 8.10
N HIS A 9 -3.00 10.04 7.15
CA HIS A 9 -2.18 8.85 7.37
C HIS A 9 -1.07 8.75 6.32
N LEU A 10 -0.06 7.94 6.59
CA LEU A 10 1.02 7.65 5.66
C LEU A 10 0.66 6.44 4.79
N VAL A 11 1.00 6.49 3.51
CA VAL A 11 0.89 5.33 2.59
C VAL A 11 2.30 4.86 2.23
N LEU A 12 2.61 3.60 2.56
CA LEU A 12 3.83 2.93 2.13
C LEU A 12 3.54 2.17 0.83
N ARG A 13 4.13 2.64 -0.28
CA ARG A 13 3.88 2.12 -1.64
C ARG A 13 5.14 1.67 -2.40
N GLY A 14 6.20 1.44 -1.65
CA GLY A 14 7.56 1.25 -2.16
C GLY A 14 8.14 2.51 -2.80
N GLY A 15 9.30 2.36 -3.43
CA GLY A 15 9.94 3.43 -4.18
C GLY A 15 11.11 2.91 -5.01
N HIS A 16 12.00 3.81 -5.41
CA HIS A 16 13.19 3.48 -6.20
C HIS A 16 14.15 2.50 -5.48
N GLN A 17 14.11 2.48 -4.15
CA GLN A 17 14.91 1.56 -3.32
C GLN A 17 14.25 0.18 -3.14
N GLY A 18 13.07 -0.03 -3.73
CA GLY A 18 12.32 -1.29 -3.66
C GLY A 18 11.07 -1.21 -2.77
N PRO A 19 10.51 -2.38 -2.42
CA PRO A 19 9.39 -2.51 -1.48
C PRO A 19 9.72 -1.92 -0.11
N ASN A 20 8.71 -1.41 0.60
CA ASN A 20 8.82 -0.88 1.97
C ASN A 20 7.66 -1.30 2.88
N HIS A 21 7.03 -2.44 2.58
CA HIS A 21 6.01 -3.09 3.40
C HIS A 21 6.55 -3.93 4.57
N ASP A 22 7.84 -4.27 4.57
CA ASP A 22 8.44 -5.16 5.58
C ASP A 22 8.46 -4.53 6.97
N ALA A 23 8.59 -5.36 8.00
CA ALA A 23 8.54 -4.92 9.39
C ALA A 23 9.58 -3.85 9.76
N ALA A 24 10.78 -3.88 9.15
CA ALA A 24 11.81 -2.87 9.42
C ALA A 24 11.41 -1.52 8.81
N SER A 25 10.93 -1.53 7.57
CA SER A 25 10.38 -0.35 6.91
C SER A 25 9.20 0.26 7.68
N VAL A 26 8.26 -0.57 8.15
CA VAL A 26 7.13 -0.11 8.98
C VAL A 26 7.59 0.48 10.31
N ALA A 27 8.59 -0.12 10.96
CA ALA A 27 9.16 0.40 12.21
C ALA A 27 9.83 1.76 12.02
N VAL A 28 10.59 1.95 10.92
CA VAL A 28 11.19 3.23 10.56
C VAL A 28 10.12 4.29 10.32
N ALA A 29 9.08 3.96 9.56
CA ALA A 29 7.97 4.87 9.29
C ALA A 29 7.23 5.28 10.57
N ARG A 30 6.93 4.31 11.45
CA ARG A 30 6.31 4.55 12.76
C ARG A 30 7.16 5.51 13.61
N ALA A 31 8.44 5.22 13.78
CA ALA A 31 9.34 6.04 14.58
C ALA A 31 9.46 7.48 14.02
N GLY A 32 9.44 7.63 12.69
CA GLY A 32 9.41 8.93 12.03
C GLY A 32 8.16 9.75 12.36
N LEU A 33 6.98 9.13 12.32
CA LEU A 33 5.71 9.77 12.67
C LEU A 33 5.68 10.17 14.16
N GLU A 34 6.09 9.27 15.05
CA GLU A 34 6.14 9.50 16.49
C GLU A 34 7.08 10.67 16.83
N LYS A 35 8.27 10.73 16.20
CA LYS A 35 9.23 11.83 16.37
C LYS A 35 8.64 13.19 15.98
N LEU A 36 7.74 13.21 14.99
CA LEU A 36 7.06 14.43 14.53
C LEU A 36 5.80 14.75 15.33
N GLY A 37 5.44 13.94 16.33
CA GLY A 37 4.19 14.07 17.08
C GLY A 37 2.93 13.76 16.26
N ILE A 38 3.10 13.03 15.14
CA ILE A 38 2.00 12.60 14.27
C ILE A 38 1.57 11.21 14.71
N ALA A 39 0.26 10.99 14.81
CA ALA A 39 -0.27 9.66 15.14
C ALA A 39 0.20 8.62 14.09
N PRO A 40 0.77 7.49 14.52
CA PRO A 40 1.37 6.51 13.61
C PRO A 40 0.29 5.66 12.93
N ARG A 41 -0.41 6.25 11.96
CA ARG A 41 -1.41 5.59 11.11
C ARG A 41 -0.79 5.32 9.76
N ILE A 42 -0.60 4.03 9.44
CA ILE A 42 0.07 3.57 8.24
C ILE A 42 -0.88 2.70 7.44
N MET A 43 -1.01 2.99 6.15
CA MET A 43 -1.61 2.12 5.15
C MET A 43 -0.49 1.57 4.25
N VAL A 44 -0.57 0.29 3.88
CA VAL A 44 0.35 -0.32 2.92
C VAL A 44 -0.36 -0.53 1.59
N ASP A 45 0.21 0.01 0.52
CA ASP A 45 -0.19 -0.29 -0.86
C ASP A 45 0.47 -1.61 -1.28
N CYS A 46 -0.35 -2.63 -1.58
CA CYS A 46 0.13 -3.95 -1.94
C CYS A 46 0.67 -4.01 -3.38
N SER A 47 0.32 -3.02 -4.22
CA SER A 47 0.68 -2.93 -5.64
C SER A 47 2.00 -2.15 -5.83
N HIS A 48 2.16 -1.49 -6.98
CA HIS A 48 3.25 -0.58 -7.31
C HIS A 48 4.64 -1.16 -7.00
N ALA A 49 5.51 -0.38 -6.35
CA ALA A 49 6.87 -0.80 -6.06
C ALA A 49 6.93 -1.88 -4.96
N ASN A 50 5.87 -2.03 -4.14
CA ASN A 50 5.78 -3.12 -3.17
C ASN A 50 5.56 -4.49 -3.85
N SER A 51 4.79 -4.51 -4.94
CA SER A 51 4.66 -5.71 -5.77
C SER A 51 5.80 -5.89 -6.79
N GLY A 52 6.64 -4.87 -6.99
CA GLY A 52 7.59 -4.84 -8.11
C GLY A 52 6.91 -4.68 -9.47
N LYS A 53 5.73 -4.05 -9.51
CA LYS A 53 4.83 -3.94 -10.68
C LYS A 53 4.33 -5.29 -11.22
N ASP A 54 4.24 -6.28 -10.35
CA ASP A 54 3.66 -7.59 -10.65
C ASP A 54 2.38 -7.79 -9.82
N PRO A 55 1.18 -7.67 -10.42
CA PRO A 55 -0.09 -7.81 -9.71
C PRO A 55 -0.22 -9.13 -8.91
N LEU A 56 0.43 -10.20 -9.37
CA LEU A 56 0.38 -11.52 -8.73
C LEU A 56 1.13 -11.56 -7.39
N ARG A 57 1.94 -10.53 -7.08
CA ARG A 57 2.66 -10.40 -5.81
C ARG A 57 1.88 -9.67 -4.74
N GLN A 58 0.76 -9.01 -5.06
CA GLN A 58 -0.08 -8.31 -4.08
C GLN A 58 -0.54 -9.24 -2.92
N PRO A 59 -0.95 -10.51 -3.16
CA PRO A 59 -1.34 -11.40 -2.06
C PRO A 59 -0.21 -11.71 -1.07
N ALA A 60 1.03 -11.79 -1.55
CA ALA A 60 2.19 -12.00 -0.68
C ALA A 60 2.48 -10.76 0.18
N VAL A 61 2.38 -9.57 -0.41
CA VAL A 61 2.49 -8.30 0.34
C VAL A 61 1.40 -8.19 1.39
N LEU A 62 0.15 -8.53 1.03
CA LEU A 62 -0.97 -8.53 1.95
C LEU A 62 -0.76 -9.49 3.12
N ALA A 63 -0.28 -10.72 2.86
CA ALA A 63 0.00 -11.70 3.89
C ALA A 63 1.04 -11.19 4.90
N ASP A 64 2.13 -10.58 4.43
CA ASP A 64 3.16 -9.99 5.30
C ASP A 64 2.58 -8.88 6.20
N VAL A 65 1.74 -8.00 5.65
CA VAL A 65 1.08 -6.94 6.43
C VAL A 65 0.11 -7.50 7.47
N ILE A 66 -0.63 -8.55 7.13
CA ILE A 66 -1.53 -9.24 8.07
C ILE A 66 -0.73 -9.90 9.19
N ASP A 67 0.35 -10.60 8.88
CA ASP A 67 1.21 -11.27 9.86
C ASP A 67 1.81 -10.27 10.85
N GLN A 68 2.32 -9.13 10.35
CA GLN A 68 2.79 -8.03 11.21
C GLN A 68 1.68 -7.49 12.11
N ARG A 69 0.47 -7.32 11.58
CA ARG A 69 -0.67 -6.82 12.36
C ARG A 69 -1.05 -7.80 13.47
N LEU A 70 -1.07 -9.10 13.18
CA LEU A 70 -1.33 -10.17 14.14
C LEU A 70 -0.21 -10.28 15.19
N ALA A 71 1.03 -9.99 14.81
CA ALA A 71 2.17 -9.90 15.72
C ALA A 71 2.18 -8.63 16.61
N GLY A 72 1.14 -7.79 16.53
CA GLY A 72 0.94 -6.64 17.42
C GLY A 72 1.37 -5.29 16.83
N GLN A 73 1.74 -5.22 15.54
CA GLN A 73 2.01 -3.93 14.90
C GLN A 73 0.72 -3.12 14.73
N ASP A 74 0.43 -2.24 15.68
CA ASP A 74 -0.78 -1.43 15.75
C ASP A 74 -0.75 -0.14 14.92
N ALA A 75 0.41 0.21 14.35
CA ALA A 75 0.51 1.32 13.42
C ALA A 75 -0.15 1.01 12.06
N LEU A 76 -0.26 -0.28 11.69
CA LEU A 76 -0.90 -0.72 10.44
C LEU A 76 -2.43 -0.62 10.56
N ARG A 77 -3.02 0.30 9.81
CA ARG A 77 -4.47 0.64 9.86
C ARG A 77 -5.24 0.23 8.61
N GLY A 78 -4.57 -0.07 7.52
CA GLY A 78 -5.23 -0.51 6.30
C GLY A 78 -4.26 -0.98 5.23
N VAL A 79 -4.86 -1.50 4.16
CA VAL A 79 -4.16 -1.90 2.94
C VAL A 79 -4.88 -1.31 1.72
N MET A 80 -4.14 -1.06 0.65
CA MET A 80 -4.67 -0.76 -0.67
C MET A 80 -4.34 -1.93 -1.61
N ILE A 81 -5.31 -2.36 -2.41
CA ILE A 81 -5.21 -3.48 -3.35
C ILE A 81 -5.79 -3.02 -4.68
N GLU A 82 -5.06 -3.26 -5.77
CA GLU A 82 -5.55 -3.06 -7.13
C GLU A 82 -6.15 -4.36 -7.64
N SER A 83 -7.46 -4.37 -7.84
CA SER A 83 -8.18 -5.55 -8.33
C SER A 83 -9.26 -5.15 -9.34
N HIS A 84 -9.57 -6.07 -10.24
CA HIS A 84 -10.62 -5.92 -11.24
C HIS A 84 -11.29 -7.28 -11.49
N LEU A 85 -12.36 -7.31 -12.28
CA LEU A 85 -13.09 -8.56 -12.58
C LEU A 85 -12.20 -9.63 -13.22
N PHE A 86 -11.26 -9.23 -14.07
CA PHE A 86 -10.28 -10.09 -14.71
C PHE A 86 -8.87 -9.50 -14.54
N ASP A 87 -7.88 -10.39 -14.52
CA ASP A 87 -6.48 -10.05 -14.26
C ASP A 87 -5.79 -9.31 -15.41
N GLY A 88 -4.69 -8.66 -15.07
CA GLY A 88 -3.80 -7.95 -15.98
C GLY A 88 -4.30 -6.57 -16.40
N ALA A 89 -3.65 -6.05 -17.42
CA ALA A 89 -3.95 -4.76 -18.01
C ALA A 89 -4.13 -4.88 -19.54
N GLN A 90 -4.76 -3.88 -20.14
CA GLN A 90 -4.91 -3.71 -21.58
C GLN A 90 -4.61 -2.27 -21.98
N SER A 91 -4.09 -2.06 -23.18
CA SER A 91 -3.96 -0.71 -23.72
C SER A 91 -5.32 -0.14 -24.13
N LEU A 92 -5.50 1.17 -24.02
CA LEU A 92 -6.70 1.85 -24.50
C LEU A 92 -6.87 1.62 -26.02
N SER A 93 -8.03 1.13 -26.42
CA SER A 93 -8.38 0.84 -27.82
C SER A 93 -9.89 1.03 -28.05
N CYS A 94 -10.34 0.90 -29.29
CA CYS A 94 -11.78 0.88 -29.62
C CYS A 94 -12.46 -0.42 -29.16
N ASP A 95 -11.71 -1.51 -29.00
CA ASP A 95 -12.21 -2.84 -28.66
C ASP A 95 -11.62 -3.27 -27.31
N LEU A 96 -12.28 -2.84 -26.23
CA LEU A 96 -11.86 -3.15 -24.86
C LEU A 96 -12.46 -4.48 -24.39
N ARG A 97 -11.62 -5.30 -23.74
CA ARG A 97 -12.10 -6.46 -22.99
C ARG A 97 -12.82 -5.96 -21.75
N TYR A 98 -14.07 -6.39 -21.58
CA TYR A 98 -14.84 -6.10 -20.37
C TYR A 98 -14.07 -6.57 -19.13
N GLY A 99 -14.03 -5.74 -18.09
CA GLY A 99 -13.51 -6.16 -16.79
C GLY A 99 -11.99 -6.30 -16.70
N VAL A 100 -11.20 -5.76 -17.64
CA VAL A 100 -9.72 -5.73 -17.56
C VAL A 100 -9.23 -4.28 -17.42
N SER A 101 -8.29 -4.02 -16.51
CA SER A 101 -7.73 -2.68 -16.26
C SER A 101 -7.13 -2.06 -17.53
N ILE A 102 -7.28 -0.74 -17.74
CA ILE A 102 -6.61 -0.01 -18.83
C ILE A 102 -5.29 0.66 -18.40
N THR A 103 -4.89 0.43 -17.15
CA THR A 103 -3.66 0.91 -16.50
C THR A 103 -2.88 -0.25 -15.92
#